data_AF-A0A318BCG0-F1
#
_entry.id   AF-A0A318BCG0-F1
#
_cell.length_a   1.000
_cell.length_b   1.000
_cell.length_c   1.000
_cell.angle_alpha   90.00
_cell.angle_beta   90.00
_cell.angle_gamma   90.00
#
_symmetry.space_group_name_H-M   'P 1'
#
loop_
_entity.id
_entity.type
_entity.pdbx_description
1 polymer ?
#
loop_
_entity_poly.entity_id
_entity_poly.type
_entity_poly.pdbx_seq_one_letter_code
_entity_poly.pdbx_strand_id
1 'polypeptide(L)'
;MISLLISIVSMIIVLSVVVTVHELGHFWAARACGVAIDRFSIGFGSALFSWRDKHGVEWRIASIPLGGYVRFAGDENAASVPDQNDLDAMKAEIAQREGAAAVGKYFHFKPIWQRAVIAAAGPFANFVLATLIFAVVLLVIGDLKSPATISAVTPGSAAAEAGFRPGDTIVRIDGRKVKDFQQVQRYVTLRAKLPIVFGVERAGQTVSLTATPRLVEQKDQFSGRVKVGQLGLESRSRPYLQKSSLLSAIPDAVGQVWDMLKTIAFYLGRLLTGQLPADQISGIIGIGHSAGAVTKASVEGAPDVGTVMLRLLFNQLLFIASLSVSIGFMNLLPIPVLDGGHLLLYAYEAVFRRPLRADFQAAGFRAGLALILGFMLFAAWNDLNRFDVFKFIGGLFT
;
A
#
# COMPACT_ATOMS: atom_id res chain seq x y z
N MET A 1 25.36 -11.87 -5.51
CA MET A 1 25.72 -10.49 -5.12
C MET A 1 25.03 -9.42 -5.99
N ILE A 2 25.17 -9.46 -7.33
CA ILE A 2 24.53 -8.47 -8.25
C ILE A 2 23.00 -8.41 -8.10
N SER A 3 22.31 -9.57 -8.06
CA SER A 3 20.84 -9.60 -7.86
C SER A 3 20.40 -8.97 -6.53
N LEU A 4 21.18 -9.14 -5.46
CA LEU A 4 20.87 -8.55 -4.15
C LEU A 4 21.01 -7.01 -4.21
N LEU A 5 22.08 -6.51 -4.84
CA LEU A 5 22.30 -5.08 -5.01
C LEU A 5 21.16 -4.43 -5.81
N ILE A 6 20.76 -5.04 -6.93
CA ILE A 6 19.64 -4.52 -7.74
C ILE A 6 18.33 -4.55 -6.94
N SER A 7 18.09 -5.58 -6.13
CA SER A 7 16.90 -5.67 -5.26
C SER A 7 16.85 -4.53 -4.24
N ILE A 8 17.98 -4.23 -3.60
CA ILE A 8 18.11 -3.14 -2.62
C ILE A 8 17.90 -1.78 -3.30
N VAL A 9 18.54 -1.56 -4.45
CA VAL A 9 18.39 -0.31 -5.22
C VAL A 9 16.94 -0.13 -5.69
N SER A 10 16.31 -1.19 -6.22
CA SER A 10 14.90 -1.23 -6.63
C SER A 10 13.99 -0.88 -5.45
N MET A 11 14.18 -1.51 -4.29
CA MET A 11 13.42 -1.23 -3.08
C MET A 11 13.57 0.22 -2.63
N ILE A 12 14.80 0.76 -2.62
CA ILE A 12 15.06 2.15 -2.26
C ILE A 12 14.29 3.08 -3.19
N ILE A 13 14.44 2.92 -4.51
CA ILE A 13 13.77 3.78 -5.50
C ILE A 13 12.24 3.78 -5.28
N VAL A 14 11.65 2.60 -5.08
CA VAL A 14 10.20 2.48 -4.89
C VAL A 14 9.75 3.18 -3.62
N LEU A 15 10.41 2.93 -2.50
CA LEU A 15 10.07 3.56 -1.22
C LEU A 15 10.30 5.07 -1.27
N SER A 16 11.39 5.53 -1.89
CA SER A 16 11.65 6.96 -2.09
C SER A 16 10.52 7.62 -2.86
N VAL A 17 10.09 7.04 -3.99
CA VAL A 17 9.02 7.60 -4.82
C VAL A 17 7.70 7.64 -4.06
N VAL A 18 7.28 6.52 -3.45
CA VAL A 18 5.98 6.45 -2.77
C VAL A 18 5.92 7.41 -1.58
N VAL A 19 6.94 7.42 -0.72
CA VAL A 19 6.95 8.32 0.45
C VAL A 19 7.09 9.78 0.00
N THR A 20 7.93 10.09 -0.98
CA THR A 20 8.06 11.48 -1.47
C THR A 20 6.73 12.01 -2.01
N VAL A 21 5.99 11.20 -2.76
CA VAL A 21 4.68 11.62 -3.29
C VAL A 21 3.65 11.78 -2.17
N HIS A 22 3.70 10.94 -1.14
CA HIS A 22 2.90 11.10 0.07
C HIS A 22 3.18 12.43 0.77
N GLU A 23 4.46 12.72 1.08
CA GLU A 23 4.88 13.99 1.68
C GLU A 23 4.51 15.19 0.80
N LEU A 24 4.63 15.03 -0.52
CA LEU A 24 4.26 16.07 -1.49
C LEU A 24 2.75 16.39 -1.41
N GLY A 25 1.91 15.41 -1.09
CA GLY A 25 0.48 15.61 -0.79
C GLY A 25 0.26 16.56 0.37
N HIS A 26 0.90 16.30 1.51
CA HIS A 26 0.86 17.20 2.68
C HIS A 26 1.38 18.59 2.33
N PHE A 27 2.51 18.67 1.63
CA PHE A 27 3.14 19.92 1.22
C PHE A 27 2.19 20.79 0.39
N TRP A 28 1.59 20.25 -0.69
CA TRP A 28 0.71 21.01 -1.55
C TRP A 28 -0.58 21.43 -0.85
N ALA A 29 -1.16 20.56 -0.02
CA ALA A 29 -2.35 20.90 0.75
C ALA A 29 -2.07 21.98 1.80
N ALA A 30 -0.95 21.88 2.51
CA ALA A 30 -0.51 22.88 3.48
C ALA A 30 -0.29 24.24 2.80
N ARG A 31 0.39 24.23 1.65
CA ARG A 31 0.62 25.42 0.84
C ARG A 31 -0.69 26.05 0.35
N ALA A 32 -1.64 25.25 -0.13
CA ALA A 32 -2.96 25.72 -0.54
C ALA A 32 -3.77 26.30 0.64
N CYS A 33 -3.58 25.79 1.85
CA CYS A 33 -4.18 26.32 3.07
C CYS A 33 -3.44 27.54 3.64
N GLY A 34 -2.34 27.98 2.99
CA GLY A 34 -1.51 29.08 3.48
C GLY A 34 -0.83 28.76 4.82
N VAL A 35 -0.41 27.51 5.02
CA VAL A 35 0.43 27.09 6.14
C VAL A 35 1.89 27.42 5.82
N ALA A 36 2.62 27.96 6.79
CA ALA A 36 4.05 28.19 6.69
C ALA A 36 4.80 26.86 6.79
N ILE A 37 5.70 26.63 5.84
CA ILE A 37 6.47 25.39 5.69
C ILE A 37 7.94 25.77 5.73
N ASP A 38 8.69 25.16 6.64
CA ASP A 38 10.11 25.45 6.80
C ASP A 38 10.94 24.63 5.82
N ARG A 39 10.58 23.35 5.65
CA ARG A 39 11.39 22.39 4.90
C ARG A 39 10.57 21.30 4.23
N PHE A 40 10.98 20.93 3.03
CA PHE A 40 10.61 19.70 2.35
C PHE A 40 11.86 18.85 2.12
N SER A 41 11.91 17.64 2.68
CA SER A 41 13.08 16.76 2.57
C SER A 41 12.72 15.45 1.87
N ILE A 42 13.47 15.12 0.84
CA ILE A 42 13.52 13.78 0.24
C ILE A 42 14.64 13.03 0.95
N GLY A 43 14.27 12.02 1.73
CA GLY A 43 15.17 11.24 2.59
C GLY A 43 15.47 11.89 3.94
N PHE A 44 16.32 11.20 4.71
CA PHE A 44 16.79 11.58 6.05
C PHE A 44 18.32 11.74 6.10
N GLY A 45 18.86 12.26 7.21
CA GLY A 45 20.31 12.30 7.47
C GLY A 45 20.92 13.69 7.35
N SER A 46 22.03 13.82 6.62
CA SER A 46 22.70 15.10 6.24
C SER A 46 22.25 15.55 4.85
N ALA A 47 22.33 16.85 4.54
CA ALA A 47 21.88 17.37 3.24
C ALA A 47 22.97 17.10 2.20
N LEU A 48 22.65 16.37 1.13
CA LEU A 48 23.52 16.28 -0.05
C LEU A 48 23.37 17.55 -0.89
N PHE A 49 22.13 17.96 -1.10
CA PHE A 49 21.77 19.19 -1.79
C PHE A 49 20.62 19.87 -1.06
N SER A 50 20.67 21.19 -0.98
CA SER A 50 19.59 22.00 -0.40
C SER A 50 19.50 23.35 -1.11
N TRP A 51 18.28 23.81 -1.36
CA TRP A 51 18.01 25.13 -1.92
C TRP A 51 16.74 25.71 -1.30
N ARG A 52 16.57 27.03 -1.37
CA ARG A 52 15.34 27.68 -0.92
C ARG A 52 14.49 28.09 -2.11
N ASP A 53 13.18 27.85 -2.04
CA ASP A 53 12.26 28.35 -3.05
C ASP A 53 11.88 29.81 -2.80
N LYS A 54 11.14 30.41 -3.74
CA LYS A 54 10.67 31.80 -3.64
C LYS A 54 9.71 32.07 -2.46
N HIS A 55 9.23 31.03 -1.77
CA HIS A 55 8.37 31.13 -0.59
C HIS A 55 9.17 30.91 0.71
N GLY A 56 10.49 30.74 0.63
CA GLY A 56 11.37 30.53 1.77
C GLY A 56 11.50 29.07 2.21
N VAL A 57 10.81 28.13 1.54
CA VAL A 57 10.87 26.70 1.89
C VAL A 57 12.24 26.13 1.53
N GLU A 58 12.89 25.49 2.49
CA GLU A 58 14.12 24.71 2.24
C GLU A 58 13.76 23.37 1.59
N TRP A 59 14.10 23.21 0.31
CA TRP A 59 14.05 21.93 -0.39
C TRP A 59 15.36 21.20 -0.20
N ARG A 60 15.30 19.92 0.16
CA ARG A 60 16.48 19.14 0.50
C ARG A 60 16.43 17.74 -0.06
N ILE A 61 17.57 17.29 -0.57
CA ILE A 61 17.84 15.89 -0.89
C ILE A 61 18.87 15.40 0.12
N ALA A 62 18.49 14.42 0.94
CA ALA A 62 19.30 13.94 2.04
C ALA A 62 20.10 12.68 1.68
N SER A 63 21.11 12.35 2.49
CA SER A 63 22.03 11.24 2.23
C SER A 63 21.40 9.85 2.34
N ILE A 64 20.31 9.71 3.09
CA ILE A 64 19.59 8.45 3.24
C ILE A 64 18.28 8.55 2.43
N PRO A 65 18.17 7.90 1.25
CA PRO A 65 17.00 8.02 0.37
C PRO A 65 15.75 7.26 0.86
N LEU A 66 15.72 6.83 2.12
CA LEU A 66 14.63 6.04 2.68
C LEU A 66 13.57 6.94 3.29
N GLY A 67 12.64 7.46 2.49
CA GLY A 67 11.49 8.24 2.98
C GLY A 67 11.61 9.74 2.70
N GLY A 68 10.99 10.55 3.54
CA GLY A 68 10.96 12.01 3.43
C GLY A 68 10.11 12.61 4.55
N TYR A 69 10.08 13.93 4.65
CA TYR A 69 9.18 14.63 5.56
C TYR A 69 8.92 16.06 5.10
N VAL A 70 7.73 16.57 5.44
CA VAL A 70 7.41 17.99 5.43
C VAL A 70 7.50 18.55 6.85
N ARG A 71 8.28 19.60 7.06
CA ARG A 71 8.33 20.32 8.33
C ARG A 71 7.52 21.60 8.24
N PHE A 72 6.45 21.67 9.04
CA PHE A 72 5.66 22.89 9.19
C PHE A 72 6.34 23.84 10.18
N ALA A 73 6.13 25.14 9.97
CA ALA A 73 6.67 26.16 10.85
C ALA A 73 6.17 25.96 12.28
N GLY A 74 7.09 25.99 13.24
CA GLY A 74 6.80 25.82 14.66
C GLY A 74 6.60 24.37 15.11
N ASP A 75 6.77 23.39 14.22
CA ASP A 75 6.83 21.98 14.56
C ASP A 75 8.30 21.62 14.87
N GLU A 76 8.73 21.91 16.11
CA GLU A 76 10.12 21.70 16.55
C GLU A 76 10.40 20.26 16.99
N ASN A 77 9.37 19.50 17.38
CA ASN A 77 9.52 18.13 17.86
C ASN A 77 8.43 17.21 17.30
N ALA A 78 8.77 16.43 16.28
CA ALA A 78 7.89 15.38 15.71
C ALA A 78 7.41 14.32 16.73
N ALA A 79 7.98 14.31 17.94
CA ALA A 79 7.68 13.37 19.02
C ALA A 79 6.87 13.98 20.19
N SER A 80 6.65 15.29 20.22
CA SER A 80 5.96 15.96 21.33
C SER A 80 4.71 16.66 20.81
N VAL A 81 3.55 16.16 21.24
CA VAL A 81 2.28 16.88 21.05
C VAL A 81 2.32 18.08 21.99
N PRO A 82 2.28 19.33 21.50
CA PRO A 82 2.23 20.50 22.36
C PRO A 82 0.94 20.48 23.20
N ASP A 83 1.04 20.70 24.52
CA ASP A 83 -0.16 20.91 25.34
C ASP A 83 -0.76 22.30 25.05
N GLN A 84 -1.98 22.57 25.53
CA GLN A 84 -2.65 23.86 25.36
C GLN A 84 -1.80 25.04 25.90
N ASN A 85 -1.12 24.84 27.03
CA ASN A 85 -0.24 25.86 27.59
C ASN A 85 0.96 26.15 26.66
N ASP A 86 1.50 25.13 26.01
CA ASP A 86 2.60 25.29 25.04
C ASP A 86 2.11 26.01 23.78
N LEU A 87 0.89 25.70 23.33
CA LEU A 87 0.27 26.37 22.17
C LEU A 87 -0.05 27.84 22.44
N ASP A 88 -0.51 28.20 23.64
CA ASP A 88 -0.79 29.59 24.01
C ASP A 88 0.51 30.40 24.14
N ALA A 89 1.56 29.81 24.73
CA ALA A 89 2.89 30.41 24.78
C ALA A 89 3.47 30.62 23.38
N MET A 90 3.39 29.60 22.52
CA MET A 90 3.81 29.65 21.12
C MET A 90 3.04 30.74 20.35
N LYS A 91 1.72 30.84 20.55
CA LYS A 91 0.88 31.86 19.94
C LYS A 91 1.33 33.27 20.34
N ALA A 92 1.62 33.49 21.63
CA ALA A 92 2.10 34.76 22.13
C ALA A 92 3.47 35.12 21.55
N GLU A 93 4.39 34.16 21.49
CA GLU A 93 5.73 34.33 20.93
C GLU A 93 5.67 34.71 19.44
N ILE A 94 4.89 33.97 18.64
CA ILE A 94 4.70 34.27 17.21
C ILE A 94 4.07 35.64 17.03
N ALA A 95 3.06 35.98 17.82
CA ALA A 95 2.40 37.28 17.73
C ALA A 95 3.35 38.45 18.05
N GLN A 96 4.29 38.26 18.98
CA GLN A 96 5.32 39.25 19.31
C GLN A 96 6.40 39.36 18.22
N ARG A 97 6.86 38.22 17.69
CA ARG A 97 7.97 38.17 16.73
C ARG A 97 7.56 38.56 15.31
N GLU A 98 6.41 38.10 14.86
CA GLU A 98 5.98 38.17 13.45
C GLU A 98 4.63 38.88 13.27
N GLY A 99 4.00 39.29 14.37
CA GLY A 99 2.70 39.95 14.40
C GLY A 99 1.52 38.98 14.53
N ALA A 100 0.40 39.48 15.07
CA ALA A 100 -0.79 38.67 15.33
C ALA A 100 -1.37 37.96 14.08
N ALA A 101 -1.19 38.54 12.90
CA ALA A 101 -1.62 37.94 11.63
C ALA A 101 -0.79 36.71 11.23
N ALA A 102 0.45 36.57 11.73
CA ALA A 102 1.33 35.46 11.41
C ALA A 102 0.90 34.14 12.07
N VAL A 103 0.25 34.21 13.25
CA VAL A 103 -0.30 33.05 13.98
C VAL A 103 -1.18 32.19 13.08
N GLY A 104 -2.01 32.83 12.24
CA GLY A 104 -2.89 32.13 11.31
C GLY A 104 -2.18 31.39 10.18
N LYS A 105 -0.85 31.49 10.05
CA LYS A 105 -0.03 30.71 9.10
C LYS A 105 0.52 29.42 9.71
N TYR A 106 0.51 29.27 11.03
CA TYR A 106 1.04 28.07 11.68
C TYR A 106 0.00 26.95 11.69
N PHE A 107 0.46 25.72 11.46
CA PHE A 107 -0.41 24.56 11.29
C PHE A 107 -1.37 24.35 12.48
N HIS A 108 -0.86 24.43 13.71
CA HIS A 108 -1.65 24.19 14.93
C HIS A 108 -2.82 25.14 15.12
N PHE A 109 -2.74 26.37 14.58
CA PHE A 109 -3.79 27.39 14.71
C PHE A 109 -4.73 27.46 13.50
N LYS A 110 -4.57 26.57 12.52
CA LYS A 110 -5.50 26.48 11.39
C LYS A 110 -6.84 25.85 11.81
N PRO A 111 -7.95 26.23 11.15
CA PRO A 111 -9.24 25.56 11.31
C PRO A 111 -9.11 24.03 11.17
N ILE A 112 -9.90 23.29 11.95
CA ILE A 112 -9.87 21.82 11.99
C ILE A 112 -9.99 21.21 10.58
N TRP A 113 -10.86 21.77 9.74
CA TRP A 113 -11.05 21.25 8.38
C TRP A 113 -9.79 21.40 7.51
N GLN A 114 -8.99 22.47 7.69
CA GLN A 114 -7.73 22.63 6.96
C GLN A 114 -6.70 21.63 7.46
N ARG A 115 -6.57 21.46 8.78
CA ARG A 115 -5.70 20.44 9.38
C ARG A 115 -6.08 19.03 8.91
N ALA A 116 -7.37 18.74 8.82
CA ALA A 116 -7.88 17.47 8.33
C ALA A 116 -7.61 17.26 6.83
N VAL A 117 -7.80 18.28 5.99
CA VAL A 117 -7.45 18.22 4.56
C VAL A 117 -5.95 17.97 4.39
N ILE A 118 -5.10 18.65 5.15
CA ILE A 118 -3.65 18.45 5.11
C ILE A 118 -3.29 17.02 5.52
N ALA A 119 -3.84 16.50 6.61
CA ALA A 119 -3.59 15.12 7.04
C ALA A 119 -4.08 14.09 6.01
N ALA A 120 -5.25 14.29 5.38
CA ALA A 120 -5.76 13.37 4.36
C ALA A 120 -5.02 13.48 3.01
N ALA A 121 -4.33 14.59 2.74
CA ALA A 121 -3.72 14.86 1.45
C ALA A 121 -2.56 13.92 1.11
N GLY A 122 -1.77 13.49 2.10
CA GLY A 122 -0.69 12.54 1.88
C GLY A 122 -1.19 11.17 1.39
N PRO A 123 -2.11 10.51 2.12
CA PRO A 123 -2.73 9.27 1.66
C PRO A 123 -3.47 9.41 0.33
N PHE A 124 -4.15 10.55 0.13
CA PHE A 124 -4.84 10.83 -1.13
C PHE A 124 -3.87 10.94 -2.32
N ALA A 125 -2.72 11.62 -2.15
CA ALA A 125 -1.69 11.72 -3.17
C ALA A 125 -1.17 10.34 -3.62
N ASN A 126 -1.09 9.39 -2.70
CA ASN A 126 -0.75 8.01 -3.03
C ASN A 126 -1.81 7.33 -3.91
N PHE A 127 -3.10 7.50 -3.60
CA PHE A 127 -4.15 6.96 -4.47
C PHE A 127 -4.17 7.62 -5.85
N VAL A 128 -3.86 8.92 -5.94
CA VAL A 128 -3.69 9.62 -7.21
C VAL A 128 -2.51 9.04 -7.98
N LEU A 129 -1.34 8.86 -7.35
CA LEU A 129 -0.16 8.25 -7.97
C LEU A 129 -0.48 6.86 -8.54
N ALA A 130 -1.07 5.99 -7.73
CA ALA A 130 -1.45 4.65 -8.16
C ALA A 130 -2.42 4.67 -9.33
N THR A 131 -3.44 5.55 -9.28
CA THR A 131 -4.42 5.71 -10.36
C THR A 131 -3.75 6.15 -11.67
N LEU A 132 -2.85 7.13 -11.62
CA LEU A 132 -2.13 7.60 -12.80
C LEU A 132 -1.23 6.51 -13.39
N ILE A 133 -0.50 5.77 -12.55
CA ILE A 133 0.35 4.68 -13.02
C ILE A 133 -0.49 3.56 -13.65
N PHE A 134 -1.58 3.12 -12.99
CA PHE A 134 -2.46 2.10 -13.56
C PHE A 134 -3.10 2.58 -14.86
N ALA A 135 -3.53 3.83 -14.96
CA ALA A 135 -4.12 4.37 -16.18
C ALA A 135 -3.12 4.35 -17.34
N VAL A 136 -1.87 4.76 -17.11
CA VAL A 136 -0.81 4.71 -18.11
C VAL A 136 -0.53 3.26 -18.54
N VAL A 137 -0.44 2.34 -17.59
CA VAL A 137 -0.23 0.90 -17.88
C VAL A 137 -1.38 0.34 -18.72
N LEU A 138 -2.62 0.58 -18.30
CA LEU A 138 -3.83 0.09 -18.97
C LEU A 138 -4.00 0.68 -20.37
N LEU A 139 -3.55 1.91 -20.59
CA LEU A 139 -3.59 2.58 -21.88
C LEU A 139 -2.51 2.06 -22.84
N VAL A 140 -1.25 2.01 -22.38
CA VAL A 140 -0.09 1.72 -23.25
C VAL A 140 0.04 0.22 -23.50
N ILE A 141 -0.06 -0.57 -22.43
CA ILE A 141 0.24 -2.00 -22.45
C ILE A 141 -1.07 -2.79 -22.47
N GLY A 142 -2.03 -2.38 -21.65
CA GLY A 142 -3.30 -3.09 -21.44
C GLY A 142 -3.21 -4.10 -20.31
N ASP A 143 -4.33 -4.78 -20.11
CA ASP A 143 -4.50 -5.82 -19.11
C ASP A 143 -4.48 -7.19 -19.78
N LEU A 144 -3.69 -8.13 -19.23
CA LEU A 144 -3.62 -9.50 -19.70
C LEU A 144 -4.79 -10.28 -19.10
N LYS A 145 -5.82 -10.53 -19.91
CA LYS A 145 -7.01 -11.27 -19.46
C LYS A 145 -7.01 -12.67 -20.00
N SER A 146 -7.37 -13.60 -19.14
CA SER A 146 -7.66 -14.98 -19.52
C SER A 146 -9.15 -15.25 -19.32
N PRO A 147 -9.84 -15.82 -20.32
CA PRO A 147 -11.20 -16.31 -20.14
C PRO A 147 -11.32 -17.15 -18.87
N ALA A 148 -12.39 -16.95 -18.10
CA ALA A 148 -12.64 -17.72 -16.87
C ALA A 148 -13.17 -19.14 -17.16
N THR A 149 -12.69 -19.75 -18.25
CA THR A 149 -13.06 -21.10 -18.69
C THR A 149 -12.11 -22.10 -18.05
N ILE A 150 -12.69 -23.10 -17.40
CA ILE A 150 -11.99 -24.16 -16.71
C ILE A 150 -11.49 -25.16 -17.74
N SER A 151 -10.19 -25.36 -17.81
CA SER A 151 -9.55 -26.34 -18.70
C SER A 151 -9.39 -27.69 -18.04
N ALA A 152 -9.12 -27.72 -16.74
CA ALA A 152 -9.03 -28.95 -15.97
C ALA A 152 -9.45 -28.71 -14.51
N VAL A 153 -9.89 -29.78 -13.87
CA VAL A 153 -10.22 -29.82 -12.44
C VAL A 153 -9.34 -30.89 -11.81
N THR A 154 -8.57 -30.52 -10.79
CA THR A 154 -7.69 -31.46 -10.10
C THR A 154 -8.53 -32.53 -9.37
N PRO A 155 -8.27 -33.83 -9.57
CA PRO A 155 -8.98 -34.89 -8.85
C PRO A 155 -8.87 -34.75 -7.32
N GLY A 156 -9.95 -35.02 -6.59
CA GLY A 156 -9.98 -34.93 -5.11
C GLY A 156 -9.87 -33.51 -4.53
N SER A 157 -9.95 -32.49 -5.39
CA SER A 157 -9.93 -31.08 -4.98
C SER A 157 -11.32 -30.58 -4.53
N ALA A 158 -11.34 -29.42 -3.86
CA ALA A 158 -12.60 -28.77 -3.47
C ALA A 158 -13.48 -28.41 -4.69
N ALA A 159 -12.87 -28.12 -5.84
CA ALA A 159 -13.62 -27.92 -7.08
C ALA A 159 -14.24 -29.23 -7.61
N ALA A 160 -13.51 -30.35 -7.52
CA ALA A 160 -14.07 -31.64 -7.92
C ALA A 160 -15.27 -32.02 -7.03
N GLU A 161 -15.16 -31.83 -5.71
CA GLU A 161 -16.24 -32.09 -4.74
C GLU A 161 -17.46 -31.18 -4.97
N ALA A 162 -17.23 -29.93 -5.34
CA ALA A 162 -18.29 -28.99 -5.69
C ALA A 162 -18.93 -29.25 -7.07
N GLY A 163 -18.42 -30.21 -7.84
CA GLY A 163 -19.00 -30.62 -9.12
C GLY A 163 -18.64 -29.73 -10.31
N PHE A 164 -17.52 -29.01 -10.26
CA PHE A 164 -16.96 -28.31 -11.42
C PHE A 164 -16.54 -29.31 -12.51
N ARG A 165 -16.63 -28.89 -13.77
CA ARG A 165 -16.25 -29.72 -14.93
C ARG A 165 -15.37 -28.92 -15.88
N PRO A 166 -14.43 -29.58 -16.59
CA PRO A 166 -13.77 -28.97 -17.74
C PRO A 166 -14.79 -28.42 -18.75
N GLY A 167 -14.55 -27.22 -19.26
CA GLY A 167 -15.45 -26.49 -20.16
C GLY A 167 -16.40 -25.52 -19.46
N ASP A 168 -16.56 -25.61 -18.13
CA ASP A 168 -17.34 -24.62 -17.37
C ASP A 168 -16.72 -23.23 -17.50
N THR A 169 -17.54 -22.21 -17.73
CA THR A 169 -17.08 -20.81 -17.71
C THR A 169 -17.62 -20.10 -16.47
N ILE A 170 -16.74 -19.62 -15.60
CA ILE A 170 -17.14 -18.90 -14.39
C ILE A 170 -17.59 -17.49 -14.78
N VAL A 171 -18.88 -17.20 -14.62
CA VAL A 171 -19.47 -15.90 -14.95
C VAL A 171 -19.75 -15.06 -13.70
N ARG A 172 -19.92 -15.69 -12.53
CA ARG A 172 -20.19 -15.01 -11.27
C ARG A 172 -19.52 -15.66 -10.07
N ILE A 173 -19.16 -14.84 -9.07
CA ILE A 173 -18.72 -15.27 -7.74
C ILE A 173 -19.44 -14.42 -6.68
N ASP A 174 -20.14 -15.07 -5.75
CA ASP A 174 -20.94 -14.44 -4.69
C ASP A 174 -21.83 -13.29 -5.23
N GLY A 175 -22.52 -13.56 -6.35
CA GLY A 175 -23.40 -12.62 -7.03
C GLY A 175 -22.70 -11.56 -7.90
N ARG A 176 -21.36 -11.45 -7.85
CA ARG A 176 -20.57 -10.49 -8.62
C ARG A 176 -20.13 -11.07 -9.96
N LYS A 177 -20.24 -10.30 -11.05
CA LYS A 177 -19.71 -10.72 -12.36
C LYS A 177 -18.19 -10.82 -12.32
N VAL A 178 -17.66 -11.85 -12.96
CA VAL A 178 -16.22 -12.08 -13.14
C VAL A 178 -15.83 -11.68 -14.55
N LYS A 179 -14.70 -10.98 -14.70
CA LYS A 179 -14.18 -10.56 -16.01
C LYS A 179 -13.18 -11.57 -16.59
N ASP A 180 -12.40 -12.21 -15.74
CA ASP A 180 -11.28 -13.07 -16.12
C ASP A 180 -10.94 -14.10 -15.04
N PHE A 181 -10.13 -15.10 -15.41
CA PHE A 181 -9.70 -16.15 -14.49
C PHE A 181 -8.81 -15.62 -13.36
N GLN A 182 -8.05 -14.54 -13.58
CA GLN A 182 -7.17 -13.97 -12.55
C GLN A 182 -7.98 -13.33 -11.41
N GLN A 183 -9.15 -12.78 -11.69
CA GLN A 183 -10.12 -12.34 -10.68
C GLN A 183 -10.64 -13.52 -9.85
N VAL A 184 -10.99 -14.65 -10.50
CA VAL A 184 -11.38 -15.89 -9.79
C VAL A 184 -10.27 -16.32 -8.83
N GLN A 185 -9.04 -16.42 -9.34
CA GLN A 185 -7.89 -16.87 -8.57
C GLN A 185 -7.65 -15.95 -7.36
N ARG A 186 -7.54 -14.63 -7.57
CA ARG A 186 -7.37 -13.64 -6.48
C ARG A 186 -8.48 -13.74 -5.43
N TYR A 187 -9.72 -13.91 -5.86
CA TYR A 187 -10.87 -14.00 -4.96
C TYR A 187 -10.81 -15.25 -4.08
N VAL A 188 -10.43 -16.39 -4.67
CA VAL A 188 -10.32 -17.71 -4.03
C VAL A 188 -9.14 -17.79 -3.08
N THR A 189 -7.97 -17.29 -3.49
CA THR A 189 -6.73 -17.28 -2.70
C THR A 189 -6.92 -16.68 -1.31
N LEU A 190 -7.72 -15.62 -1.21
CA LEU A 190 -7.96 -14.89 0.04
C LEU A 190 -9.07 -15.49 0.91
N ARG A 191 -9.79 -16.50 0.42
CA ARG A 191 -11.03 -17.06 1.03
C ARG A 191 -10.90 -18.53 1.41
N ALA A 192 -9.70 -18.95 1.82
CA ALA A 192 -9.51 -20.27 2.42
C ALA A 192 -10.53 -20.50 3.56
N LYS A 193 -11.15 -21.69 3.56
CA LYS A 193 -12.18 -22.17 4.51
C LYS A 193 -13.52 -21.43 4.47
N LEU A 194 -13.74 -20.53 3.51
CA LEU A 194 -15.03 -19.85 3.34
C LEU A 194 -15.78 -20.45 2.15
N PRO A 195 -17.07 -20.82 2.28
CA PRO A 195 -17.85 -21.25 1.14
C PRO A 195 -18.03 -20.09 0.17
N ILE A 196 -17.85 -20.37 -1.12
CA ILE A 196 -18.00 -19.39 -2.20
C ILE A 196 -19.04 -19.94 -3.19
N VAL A 197 -20.00 -19.10 -3.57
CA VAL A 197 -21.02 -19.44 -4.55
C VAL A 197 -20.56 -19.01 -5.94
N PHE A 198 -20.40 -19.96 -6.83
CA PHE A 198 -20.00 -19.76 -8.22
C PHE A 198 -21.19 -19.91 -9.15
N GLY A 199 -21.41 -18.91 -10.00
CA GLY A 199 -22.24 -19.07 -11.19
C GLY A 199 -21.37 -19.49 -12.36
N VAL A 200 -21.57 -20.71 -12.85
CA VAL A 200 -20.87 -21.25 -14.03
C VAL A 200 -21.82 -21.41 -15.20
N GLU A 201 -21.35 -21.11 -16.39
CA GLU A 201 -22.06 -21.42 -17.63
C GLU A 201 -21.60 -22.79 -18.11
N ARG A 202 -22.55 -23.72 -18.21
CA ARG A 202 -22.34 -25.12 -18.63
C ARG A 202 -23.39 -25.46 -19.67
N ALA A 203 -22.94 -25.78 -20.89
CA ALA A 203 -23.81 -26.10 -22.02
C ALA A 203 -24.93 -25.05 -22.26
N GLY A 204 -24.61 -23.76 -22.11
CA GLY A 204 -25.54 -22.64 -22.29
C GLY A 204 -26.50 -22.38 -21.13
N GLN A 205 -26.42 -23.14 -20.04
CA GLN A 205 -27.19 -22.89 -18.82
C GLN A 205 -26.31 -22.36 -17.69
N THR A 206 -26.85 -21.45 -16.88
CA THR A 206 -26.17 -21.01 -15.66
C THR A 206 -26.46 -21.98 -14.53
N VAL A 207 -25.42 -22.66 -14.04
CA VAL A 207 -25.45 -23.56 -12.89
C VAL A 207 -24.80 -22.87 -11.70
N SER A 208 -25.40 -22.99 -10.52
CA SER A 208 -24.83 -22.48 -9.27
C SER A 208 -24.11 -23.61 -8.53
N LEU A 209 -22.82 -23.45 -8.27
CA LEU A 209 -21.98 -24.40 -7.53
C LEU A 209 -21.45 -23.73 -6.28
N THR A 210 -21.45 -24.41 -5.13
CA THR A 210 -20.84 -23.90 -3.90
C THR A 210 -19.57 -24.68 -3.61
N ALA A 211 -18.45 -23.99 -3.46
CA ALA A 211 -17.17 -24.61 -3.18
C ALA A 211 -16.40 -23.88 -2.08
N THR A 212 -15.74 -24.63 -1.22
CA THR A 212 -14.96 -24.11 -0.09
C THR A 212 -13.47 -24.31 -0.37
N PRO A 213 -12.69 -23.25 -0.64
CA PRO A 213 -11.26 -23.38 -0.90
C PRO A 213 -10.53 -23.97 0.30
N ARG A 214 -9.63 -24.93 0.06
CA ARG A 214 -8.78 -25.51 1.10
C ARG A 214 -7.58 -24.60 1.36
N LEU A 215 -7.12 -24.56 2.61
CA LEU A 215 -5.88 -23.87 2.95
C LEU A 215 -4.70 -24.76 2.56
N VAL A 216 -3.88 -24.32 1.62
CA VAL A 216 -2.71 -25.05 1.13
C VAL A 216 -1.47 -24.17 1.27
N GLU A 217 -0.36 -24.75 1.71
CA GLU A 217 0.95 -24.08 1.71
C GLU A 217 1.59 -24.22 0.33
N GLN A 218 1.96 -23.09 -0.27
CA GLN A 218 2.63 -23.04 -1.56
C GLN A 218 3.87 -22.16 -1.49
N LYS A 219 4.87 -22.48 -2.33
CA LYS A 219 6.04 -21.62 -2.52
C LYS A 219 5.74 -20.61 -3.63
N ASP A 220 5.55 -19.36 -3.24
CA ASP A 220 5.40 -18.22 -4.13
C ASP A 220 6.77 -17.60 -4.43
N GLN A 221 6.98 -17.23 -5.69
CA GLN A 221 8.26 -16.69 -6.16
C GLN A 221 8.55 -15.28 -5.61
N PHE A 222 7.52 -14.51 -5.24
CA PHE A 222 7.66 -13.16 -4.69
C PHE A 222 7.69 -13.18 -3.17
N SER A 223 6.82 -13.97 -2.56
CA SER A 223 6.46 -13.90 -1.15
C SER A 223 7.06 -15.03 -0.31
N GLY A 224 7.75 -16.01 -0.91
CA GLY A 224 8.29 -17.18 -0.20
C GLY A 224 7.20 -18.21 0.10
N ARG A 225 7.22 -18.83 1.29
CA ARG A 225 6.17 -19.77 1.71
C ARG A 225 4.91 -19.03 2.15
N VAL A 226 3.79 -19.26 1.48
CA VAL A 226 2.50 -18.61 1.77
C VAL A 226 1.39 -19.65 1.88
N LYS A 227 0.38 -19.39 2.71
CA LYS A 227 -0.78 -20.29 2.87
C LYS A 227 -2.01 -19.66 2.24
N VAL A 228 -2.50 -20.25 1.16
CA VAL A 228 -3.57 -19.66 0.35
C VAL A 228 -4.76 -20.58 0.22
N GLY A 229 -5.93 -20.01 -0.11
CA GLY A 229 -7.10 -20.76 -0.53
C GLY A 229 -6.87 -21.35 -1.92
N GLN A 230 -7.10 -22.66 -2.06
CA GLN A 230 -7.00 -23.34 -3.34
C GLN A 230 -8.25 -24.20 -3.60
N LEU A 231 -8.76 -24.12 -4.83
CA LEU A 231 -9.91 -24.93 -5.29
C LEU A 231 -9.50 -26.12 -6.16
N GLY A 232 -8.37 -26.05 -6.87
CA GLY A 232 -7.99 -27.07 -7.87
C GLY A 232 -8.60 -26.83 -9.25
N LEU A 233 -8.77 -25.56 -9.64
CA LEU A 233 -9.19 -25.16 -10.98
C LEU A 233 -7.97 -24.76 -11.80
N GLU A 234 -7.85 -25.29 -13.00
CA GLU A 234 -6.84 -24.88 -13.99
C GLU A 234 -7.51 -24.17 -15.16
N SER A 235 -6.92 -23.06 -15.61
CA SER A 235 -7.26 -22.45 -16.89
C SER A 235 -6.00 -22.39 -17.76
N ARG A 236 -6.08 -22.98 -18.95
CA ARG A 236 -5.05 -22.95 -20.00
C ARG A 236 -5.49 -22.08 -21.18
N SER A 237 -6.50 -21.23 -20.97
CA SER A 237 -6.96 -20.31 -21.99
C SER A 237 -5.84 -19.35 -22.37
N ARG A 238 -5.67 -19.11 -23.68
CA ARG A 238 -4.67 -18.16 -24.16
C ARG A 238 -5.02 -16.76 -23.63
N PRO A 239 -4.10 -16.09 -22.92
CA PRO A 239 -4.33 -14.73 -22.49
C PRO A 239 -4.45 -13.81 -23.71
N TYR A 240 -5.32 -12.82 -23.62
CA TYR A 240 -5.46 -11.76 -24.61
C TYR A 240 -5.23 -10.40 -23.95
N LEU A 241 -4.65 -9.48 -24.69
CA LEU A 241 -4.45 -8.11 -24.22
C LEU A 241 -5.73 -7.32 -24.41
N GLN A 242 -6.25 -6.76 -23.33
CA GLN A 242 -7.33 -5.78 -23.37
C GLN A 242 -6.78 -4.42 -22.99
N LYS A 243 -6.59 -3.54 -23.98
CA LYS A 243 -6.19 -2.15 -23.74
C LYS A 243 -7.39 -1.29 -23.36
N SER A 244 -7.17 -0.35 -22.44
CA SER A 244 -8.15 0.68 -22.13
C SER A 244 -8.11 1.79 -23.17
N SER A 245 -9.26 2.40 -23.42
CA SER A 245 -9.33 3.62 -24.23
C SER A 245 -8.81 4.81 -23.43
N LEU A 246 -8.46 5.91 -24.10
CA LEU A 246 -8.00 7.14 -23.42
C LEU A 246 -9.02 7.65 -22.39
N LEU A 247 -10.32 7.50 -22.69
CA LEU A 247 -11.42 7.94 -21.83
C LEU A 247 -11.71 6.94 -20.69
N SER A 248 -11.50 5.64 -20.91
CA SER A 248 -11.78 4.60 -19.91
C SER A 248 -10.60 4.31 -18.98
N ALA A 249 -9.37 4.66 -19.36
CA ALA A 249 -8.16 4.33 -18.60
C ALA A 249 -8.19 4.84 -17.15
N ILE A 250 -8.69 6.06 -16.92
CA ILE A 250 -8.82 6.61 -15.57
C ILE A 250 -9.92 5.89 -14.77
N PRO A 251 -11.17 5.77 -15.26
CA PRO A 251 -12.19 4.95 -14.59
C PRO A 251 -11.76 3.51 -14.28
N ASP A 252 -11.09 2.85 -15.24
CA ASP A 252 -10.60 1.48 -15.09
C ASP A 252 -9.50 1.41 -14.00
N ALA A 253 -8.58 2.39 -13.97
CA ALA A 253 -7.56 2.51 -12.95
C ALA A 253 -8.12 2.80 -11.54
N VAL A 254 -9.14 3.66 -11.44
CA VAL A 254 -9.86 3.90 -10.17
C VAL A 254 -10.52 2.60 -9.70
N GLY A 255 -11.12 1.84 -10.62
CA GLY A 255 -11.66 0.51 -10.33
C GLY A 255 -10.59 -0.44 -9.78
N GLN A 256 -9.39 -0.44 -10.36
CA GLN A 256 -8.25 -1.23 -9.92
C GLN A 256 -7.81 -0.86 -8.50
N VAL A 257 -7.69 0.44 -8.19
CA VAL A 257 -7.37 0.93 -6.84
C VAL A 257 -8.46 0.52 -5.85
N TRP A 258 -9.73 0.67 -6.21
CA TRP A 258 -10.85 0.28 -5.36
C TRP A 258 -10.90 -1.22 -5.06
N ASP A 259 -10.65 -2.08 -6.06
CA ASP A 259 -10.56 -3.52 -5.89
C ASP A 259 -9.39 -3.91 -4.97
N MET A 260 -8.27 -3.21 -5.07
CA MET A 260 -7.12 -3.39 -4.19
C MET A 260 -7.43 -2.94 -2.76
N LEU A 261 -8.09 -1.81 -2.55
CA LEU A 261 -8.52 -1.35 -1.22
C LEU A 261 -9.48 -2.34 -0.55
N LYS A 262 -10.48 -2.85 -1.28
CA LYS A 262 -11.38 -3.91 -0.77
C LYS A 262 -10.61 -5.17 -0.39
N THR A 263 -9.60 -5.52 -1.18
CA THR A 263 -8.76 -6.69 -0.93
C THR A 263 -7.93 -6.53 0.34
N ILE A 264 -7.28 -5.37 0.51
CA ILE A 264 -6.51 -5.05 1.71
C ILE A 264 -7.42 -5.04 2.94
N ALA A 265 -8.57 -4.35 2.88
CA ALA A 265 -9.51 -4.29 3.99
C ALA A 265 -10.05 -5.68 4.37
N PHE A 266 -10.39 -6.51 3.38
CA PHE A 266 -10.84 -7.88 3.61
C PHE A 266 -9.74 -8.73 4.28
N TYR A 267 -8.51 -8.67 3.76
CA TYR A 267 -7.38 -9.42 4.31
C TYR A 267 -7.05 -8.97 5.74
N LEU A 268 -7.00 -7.67 5.99
CA LEU A 268 -6.76 -7.11 7.32
C LEU A 268 -7.87 -7.51 8.31
N GLY A 269 -9.14 -7.47 7.89
CA GLY A 269 -10.27 -7.91 8.73
C GLY A 269 -10.17 -9.39 9.13
N ARG A 270 -9.76 -10.26 8.20
CA ARG A 270 -9.53 -11.69 8.49
C ARG A 270 -8.32 -11.94 9.39
N LEU A 271 -7.30 -11.10 9.26
CA LEU A 271 -6.13 -11.16 10.14
C LEU A 271 -6.48 -10.74 11.57
N LEU A 272 -7.19 -9.62 11.74
CA LEU A 272 -7.61 -9.12 13.05
C LEU A 272 -8.62 -10.05 13.76
N THR A 273 -9.43 -10.79 13.00
CA THR A 273 -10.37 -11.78 13.54
C THR A 273 -9.75 -13.17 13.75
N GLY A 274 -8.44 -13.34 13.51
CA GLY A 274 -7.73 -14.61 13.71
C GLY A 274 -8.08 -15.71 12.70
N GLN A 275 -8.74 -15.37 11.59
CA GLN A 275 -9.11 -16.32 10.54
C GLN A 275 -7.96 -16.62 9.58
N LEU A 276 -6.98 -15.71 9.49
CA LEU A 276 -5.75 -15.88 8.75
C LEU A 276 -4.56 -15.88 9.71
N PRO A 277 -3.57 -16.76 9.49
CA PRO A 277 -2.41 -16.81 10.35
C PRO A 277 -1.54 -15.56 10.13
N ALA A 278 -1.08 -14.96 11.23
CA ALA A 278 -0.30 -13.73 11.22
C ALA A 278 1.13 -13.93 10.66
N ASP A 279 1.56 -15.19 10.48
CA ASP A 279 2.80 -15.57 9.79
C ASP A 279 2.80 -15.21 8.29
N GLN A 280 1.70 -14.65 7.78
CA GLN A 280 1.58 -14.15 6.42
C GLN A 280 1.83 -12.64 6.25
N ILE A 281 2.04 -11.89 7.32
CA ILE A 281 2.38 -10.45 7.22
C ILE A 281 3.83 -10.29 6.78
N SER A 282 4.06 -9.55 5.69
CA SER A 282 5.40 -9.18 5.25
C SER A 282 5.80 -7.81 5.76
N GLY A 283 7.03 -7.70 6.26
CA GLY A 283 7.67 -6.46 6.66
C GLY A 283 8.59 -5.91 5.56
N ILE A 284 9.55 -5.09 5.96
CA ILE A 284 10.51 -4.43 5.06
C ILE A 284 11.37 -5.47 4.32
N ILE A 285 11.73 -6.58 4.97
CA ILE A 285 12.55 -7.65 4.37
C ILE A 285 11.74 -8.34 3.26
N GLY A 286 10.46 -8.62 3.49
CA GLY A 286 9.56 -9.19 2.48
C GLY A 286 9.35 -8.27 1.28
N ILE A 287 9.27 -6.95 1.50
CA ILE A 287 9.25 -5.95 0.41
C ILE A 287 10.54 -6.03 -0.40
N GLY A 288 11.70 -6.09 0.25
CA GLY A 288 13.00 -6.23 -0.42
C GLY A 288 13.12 -7.53 -1.23
N HIS A 289 12.66 -8.66 -0.69
CA HIS A 289 12.61 -9.93 -1.41
C HIS A 289 11.69 -9.86 -2.64
N SER A 290 10.51 -9.26 -2.49
CA SER A 290 9.55 -9.09 -3.58
C SER A 290 10.11 -8.20 -4.70
N ALA A 291 10.77 -7.09 -4.35
CA ALA A 291 11.47 -6.22 -5.30
C ALA A 291 12.56 -6.97 -6.07
N GLY A 292 13.28 -7.86 -5.39
CA GLY A 292 14.27 -8.73 -6.01
C GLY A 292 13.69 -9.79 -6.95
N ALA A 293 12.59 -10.42 -6.55
CA ALA A 293 11.88 -11.38 -7.39
C ALA A 293 11.33 -10.72 -8.67
N VAL A 294 10.78 -9.50 -8.55
CA VAL A 294 10.36 -8.68 -9.69
C VAL A 294 11.53 -8.38 -10.63
N THR A 295 12.69 -8.03 -10.08
CA THR A 295 13.90 -7.80 -10.87
C THR A 295 14.31 -9.06 -11.64
N LYS A 296 14.38 -10.21 -10.96
CA LYS A 296 14.75 -11.49 -11.61
C LYS A 296 13.79 -11.84 -12.74
N ALA A 297 12.49 -11.75 -12.50
CA ALA A 297 11.46 -11.98 -13.52
C ALA A 297 11.55 -11.02 -14.72
N SER A 298 12.12 -9.83 -14.52
CA SER A 298 12.33 -8.85 -15.59
C SER A 298 13.53 -9.18 -16.49
N VAL A 299 14.54 -9.86 -15.94
CA VAL A 299 15.77 -10.25 -16.64
C VAL A 299 15.60 -11.61 -17.33
N GLU A 300 14.86 -12.54 -16.72
CA GLU A 300 14.65 -13.88 -17.26
C GLU A 300 13.91 -13.85 -18.62
N GLY A 301 14.47 -14.52 -19.63
CA GLY A 301 13.87 -14.64 -20.96
C GLY A 301 13.76 -13.32 -21.74
N ALA A 302 14.52 -12.29 -21.38
CA ALA A 302 14.63 -11.07 -22.17
C ALA A 302 15.67 -11.23 -23.29
N PRO A 303 15.32 -10.95 -24.56
CA PRO A 303 16.23 -11.14 -25.70
C PRO A 303 17.39 -10.12 -25.76
N ASP A 304 17.24 -8.95 -25.14
CA ASP A 304 18.21 -7.86 -25.23
C ASP A 304 18.14 -6.92 -24.00
N VAL A 305 19.13 -6.06 -23.85
CA VAL A 305 19.21 -5.13 -22.70
C VAL A 305 18.07 -4.10 -22.70
N GLY A 306 17.61 -3.68 -23.88
CA GLY A 306 16.49 -2.74 -24.01
C GLY A 306 15.18 -3.31 -23.47
N THR A 307 14.88 -4.57 -23.81
CA THR A 307 13.70 -5.27 -23.27
C THR A 307 13.79 -5.51 -21.77
N VAL A 308 14.99 -5.80 -21.22
CA VAL A 308 15.19 -5.86 -19.76
C VAL A 308 14.83 -4.54 -19.09
N MET A 309 15.35 -3.41 -19.60
CA MET A 309 15.10 -2.08 -19.01
C MET A 309 13.61 -1.72 -19.07
N LEU A 310 12.94 -2.01 -20.19
CA LEU A 310 11.51 -1.76 -20.33
C LEU A 310 10.67 -2.62 -19.37
N ARG A 311 10.98 -3.92 -19.24
CA ARG A 311 10.31 -4.82 -18.29
C ARG A 311 10.54 -4.41 -16.85
N LEU A 312 11.77 -4.00 -16.52
CA LEU A 312 12.12 -3.53 -15.18
C LEU A 312 11.33 -2.27 -14.84
N LEU A 313 11.33 -1.27 -15.73
CA LEU A 313 10.55 -0.04 -15.54
C LEU A 313 9.06 -0.36 -15.36
N PHE A 314 8.50 -1.21 -16.21
CA PHE A 314 7.10 -1.60 -16.14
C PHE A 314 6.73 -2.26 -14.80
N ASN A 315 7.48 -3.29 -14.41
CA ASN A 315 7.22 -3.98 -13.17
C ASN A 315 7.47 -3.08 -11.95
N GLN A 316 8.43 -2.16 -12.05
CA GLN A 316 8.68 -1.19 -11.00
C GLN A 316 7.52 -0.21 -10.83
N LEU A 317 6.96 0.29 -11.93
CA LEU A 317 5.78 1.15 -11.92
C LEU A 317 4.59 0.44 -11.25
N LEU A 318 4.31 -0.80 -11.65
CA LEU A 318 3.25 -1.60 -11.01
C LEU A 318 3.51 -1.83 -9.51
N PHE A 319 4.78 -2.02 -9.12
CA PHE A 319 5.14 -2.16 -7.72
C PHE A 319 4.96 -0.84 -6.93
N ILE A 320 5.36 0.29 -7.51
CA ILE A 320 5.10 1.64 -6.95
C ILE A 320 3.59 1.85 -6.79
N ALA A 321 2.78 1.54 -7.81
CA ALA A 321 1.32 1.71 -7.74
C ALA A 321 0.71 0.87 -6.61
N SER A 322 1.07 -0.42 -6.53
CA SER A 322 0.54 -1.33 -5.51
C SER A 322 0.98 -0.94 -4.09
N LEU A 323 2.25 -0.58 -3.88
CA LEU A 323 2.72 -0.09 -2.59
C LEU A 323 2.13 1.27 -2.23
N SER A 324 1.91 2.15 -3.21
CA SER A 324 1.27 3.44 -2.99
C SER A 324 -0.17 3.27 -2.48
N VAL A 325 -0.98 2.38 -3.08
CA VAL A 325 -2.32 2.04 -2.53
C VAL A 325 -2.21 1.49 -1.11
N SER A 326 -1.25 0.60 -0.86
CA SER A 326 -1.08 -0.03 0.45
C SER A 326 -0.67 0.98 1.52
N ILE A 327 0.31 1.85 1.25
CA ILE A 327 0.79 2.88 2.18
C ILE A 327 -0.29 3.95 2.40
N GLY A 328 -0.96 4.40 1.33
CA GLY A 328 -2.11 5.31 1.46
C GLY A 328 -3.22 4.72 2.34
N PHE A 329 -3.56 3.43 2.16
CA PHE A 329 -4.54 2.76 3.01
C PHE A 329 -4.06 2.66 4.47
N MET A 330 -2.82 2.21 4.70
CA MET A 330 -2.27 2.04 6.04
C MET A 330 -2.21 3.37 6.80
N ASN A 331 -1.80 4.46 6.14
CA ASN A 331 -1.75 5.78 6.77
C ASN A 331 -3.13 6.36 7.07
N LEU A 332 -4.22 5.86 6.45
CA LEU A 332 -5.59 6.24 6.82
C LEU A 332 -6.16 5.43 7.99
N LEU A 333 -5.46 4.40 8.48
CA LEU A 333 -5.92 3.67 9.65
C LEU A 333 -5.98 4.60 10.88
N PRO A 334 -6.96 4.42 11.77
CA PRO A 334 -7.13 5.24 12.96
C PRO A 334 -6.12 4.84 14.06
N ILE A 335 -4.83 4.81 13.72
CA ILE A 335 -3.73 4.48 14.61
C ILE A 335 -3.00 5.79 14.93
N PRO A 336 -2.81 6.15 16.22
CA PRO A 336 -2.01 7.31 16.61
C PRO A 336 -0.61 7.23 15.99
N VAL A 337 0.01 8.38 15.67
CA VAL A 337 1.23 8.54 14.84
C VAL A 337 0.97 8.55 13.33
N LEU A 338 -0.06 7.88 12.82
CA LEU A 338 -0.42 7.94 11.38
C LEU A 338 -1.36 9.12 11.09
N ASP A 339 -1.51 9.47 9.80
CA ASP A 339 -2.42 10.54 9.37
C ASP A 339 -3.86 10.29 9.78
N GLY A 340 -4.34 9.05 9.66
CA GLY A 340 -5.67 8.62 10.08
C GLY A 340 -5.88 8.75 11.59
N GLY A 341 -4.82 8.65 12.39
CA GLY A 341 -4.85 8.97 13.82
C GLY A 341 -5.12 10.46 14.07
N HIS A 342 -4.48 11.35 13.30
CA HIS A 342 -4.75 12.79 13.36
C HIS A 342 -6.18 13.11 12.91
N LEU A 343 -6.65 12.48 11.82
CA LEU A 343 -8.04 12.60 11.36
C LEU A 343 -9.04 12.17 12.43
N LEU A 344 -8.76 11.09 13.17
CA LEU A 344 -9.59 10.64 14.29
C LEU A 344 -9.65 11.69 15.42
N LEU A 345 -8.51 12.29 15.77
CA LEU A 345 -8.43 13.34 16.77
C LEU A 345 -9.18 14.60 16.33
N TYR A 346 -9.08 14.99 15.06
CA TYR A 346 -9.83 16.11 14.49
C TYR A 346 -11.33 15.84 14.42
N ALA A 347 -11.73 14.60 14.11
CA ALA A 347 -13.12 14.19 14.16
C ALA A 347 -13.68 14.28 15.59
N TYR A 348 -12.90 13.83 16.58
CA TYR A 348 -13.24 14.01 17.99
C TYR A 348 -13.39 15.51 18.34
N GLU A 349 -12.41 16.34 17.99
CA GLU A 349 -12.44 17.78 18.24
C GLU A 349 -13.66 18.46 17.61
N ALA A 350 -14.03 18.08 16.37
CA ALA A 350 -15.18 18.61 15.66
C ALA A 350 -16.52 18.24 16.33
N VAL A 351 -16.64 17.00 16.84
CA VAL A 351 -17.86 16.51 17.51
C VAL A 351 -18.01 17.13 18.90
N PHE A 352 -16.92 17.12 19.69
CA PHE A 352 -16.96 17.56 21.10
C PHE A 352 -16.64 19.05 21.28
N ARG A 353 -16.30 19.76 20.19
CA ARG A 353 -15.91 21.19 20.16
C ARG A 353 -14.78 21.55 21.13
N ARG A 354 -13.98 20.56 21.53
CA ARG A 354 -12.82 20.71 22.40
C ARG A 354 -11.75 19.70 22.00
N PRO A 355 -10.46 20.07 22.04
CA PRO A 355 -9.39 19.13 21.77
C PRO A 355 -9.35 18.05 22.85
N LEU A 356 -8.79 16.89 22.48
CA LEU A 356 -8.51 15.84 23.45
C LEU A 356 -7.47 16.37 24.45
N ARG A 357 -7.60 15.99 25.72
CA ARG A 357 -6.61 16.37 26.75
C ARG A 357 -5.21 15.88 26.33
N ALA A 358 -4.19 16.72 26.51
CA ALA A 358 -2.83 16.43 26.08
C ALA A 358 -2.29 15.11 26.67
N ASP A 359 -2.61 14.80 27.94
CA ASP A 359 -2.22 13.53 28.56
C ASP A 359 -2.74 12.31 27.80
N PHE A 360 -4.01 12.35 27.39
CA PHE A 360 -4.64 11.27 26.63
C PHE A 360 -4.10 11.20 25.20
N GLN A 361 -3.83 12.36 24.58
CA GLN A 361 -3.22 12.41 23.26
C GLN A 361 -1.80 11.83 23.31
N ALA A 362 -0.96 12.26 24.24
CA ALA A 362 0.40 11.76 24.44
C ALA A 362 0.43 10.27 24.81
N ALA A 363 -0.52 9.79 25.63
CA ALA A 363 -0.68 8.36 25.89
C ALA A 363 -1.06 7.59 24.61
N GLY A 364 -1.98 8.15 23.82
CA GLY A 364 -2.36 7.62 22.51
C GLY A 364 -1.17 7.51 21.55
N PHE A 365 -0.38 8.56 21.37
CA PHE A 365 0.82 8.55 20.53
C PHE A 365 1.86 7.52 21.01
N ARG A 366 2.12 7.42 22.32
CA ARG A 366 3.03 6.40 22.88
C ARG A 366 2.52 4.99 22.62
N ALA A 367 1.23 4.73 22.82
CA ALA A 367 0.62 3.43 22.54
C ALA A 367 0.65 3.10 21.04
N GLY A 368 0.35 4.07 20.17
CA GLY A 368 0.43 3.92 18.72
C GLY A 368 1.85 3.64 18.23
N LEU A 369 2.85 4.38 18.74
CA LEU A 369 4.26 4.15 18.45
C LEU A 369 4.72 2.76 18.91
N ALA A 370 4.36 2.35 20.13
CA ALA A 370 4.68 1.03 20.64
C ALA A 370 4.04 -0.08 19.80
N LEU A 371 2.79 0.11 19.35
CA LEU A 371 2.09 -0.81 18.46
C LEU A 371 2.77 -0.91 17.10
N ILE A 372 3.13 0.21 16.48
CA ILE A 372 3.81 0.23 15.17
C ILE A 372 5.19 -0.42 15.27
N LEU A 373 5.99 -0.07 16.27
CA LEU A 373 7.32 -0.66 16.48
C LEU A 373 7.23 -2.17 16.77
N GLY A 374 6.29 -2.58 17.63
CA GLY A 374 6.03 -3.99 17.92
C GLY A 374 5.60 -4.76 16.66
N PHE A 375 4.73 -4.16 15.84
CA PHE A 375 4.33 -4.72 14.56
C PHE A 375 5.48 -4.83 13.57
N MET A 376 6.35 -3.82 13.48
CA MET A 376 7.55 -3.84 12.62
C MET A 376 8.52 -4.95 13.03
N LEU A 377 8.77 -5.12 14.33
CA LEU A 377 9.61 -6.20 14.86
C LEU A 377 8.99 -7.57 14.59
N PHE A 378 7.68 -7.70 14.81
CA PHE A 378 6.94 -8.93 14.50
C PHE A 378 7.01 -9.28 13.01
N ALA A 379 6.78 -8.32 12.12
CA ALA A 379 6.82 -8.51 10.68
C ALA A 379 8.24 -8.86 10.21
N ALA A 380 9.27 -8.21 10.76
CA ALA A 380 10.67 -8.54 10.47
C ALA A 380 11.04 -9.95 10.93
N TRP A 381 10.63 -10.35 12.15
CA TRP A 381 10.81 -11.71 12.65
C TRP A 381 10.13 -12.74 11.75
N ASN A 382 8.92 -12.43 11.31
CA ASN A 382 8.17 -13.29 10.43
C ASN A 382 8.81 -13.46 9.05
N ASP A 383 9.31 -12.36 8.46
CA ASP A 383 10.05 -12.41 7.20
C ASP A 383 11.30 -13.29 7.31
N LEU A 384 12.07 -13.16 8.40
CA LEU A 384 13.28 -13.97 8.61
C LEU A 384 12.97 -15.47 8.66
N ASN A 385 11.86 -15.85 9.30
CA ASN A 385 11.41 -17.24 9.33
C ASN A 385 10.91 -17.72 7.97
N ARG A 386 10.20 -16.87 7.23
CA ARG A 386 9.62 -17.23 5.94
C ARG A 386 10.69 -17.45 4.86
N PHE A 387 11.74 -16.64 4.87
CA PHE A 387 12.83 -16.70 3.88
C PHE A 387 14.01 -17.58 4.31
N ASP A 388 13.86 -18.36 5.39
CA ASP A 388 14.86 -19.33 5.88
C ASP A 388 16.26 -18.70 6.10
N VAL A 389 16.33 -17.40 6.42
CA VAL A 389 17.60 -16.66 6.58
C VAL A 389 18.49 -17.31 7.65
N PHE A 390 17.88 -17.81 8.73
CA PHE A 390 18.61 -18.50 9.80
C PHE A 390 19.21 -19.85 9.38
N LYS A 391 18.62 -20.57 8.40
CA LYS A 391 19.23 -21.80 7.87
C LYS A 391 20.45 -21.50 7.01
N PHE A 392 20.40 -20.39 6.27
CA PHE A 392 21.55 -19.90 5.51
C PHE A 392 22.71 -19.51 6.44
N ILE A 393 22.43 -18.79 7.53
CA ILE A 393 23.47 -18.42 8.51
C ILE A 393 23.99 -19.65 9.27
N GLY A 394 23.11 -20.55 9.72
CA GLY A 394 23.51 -21.78 10.40
C GLY A 394 24.42 -22.67 9.54
N GLY A 395 24.15 -22.76 8.23
CA GLY A 395 25.00 -23.47 7.26
C GLY A 395 26.30 -22.76 6.86
N LEU A 396 26.56 -21.54 7.34
CA LEU A 396 27.86 -20.87 7.19
C LEU A 396 28.82 -21.18 8.35
N PHE A 397 28.29 -21.67 9.48
CA PHE A 397 29.07 -22.02 10.68
C PHE A 397 29.16 -23.54 10.93
N THR A 398 28.61 -24.35 10.03
CA THR A 398 28.76 -25.81 9.95
C THR A 398 29.28 -26.16 8.57
#